data_AF-A0A427Y881-F1
#
_entry.id   AF-A0A427Y881-F1
#
_cell.length_a   1.000
_cell.length_b   1.000
_cell.length_c   1.000
_cell.angle_alpha   90.00
_cell.angle_beta   90.00
_cell.angle_gamma   90.00
#
_symmetry.space_group_name_H-M   'P 1'
#
loop_
_entity.id
_entity.type
_entity.pdbx_description
1 polymer ?
#
loop_
_entity_poly.entity_id
_entity_poly.type
_entity_poly.pdbx_seq_one_letter_code
_entity_poly.pdbx_strand_id
1 'polypeptide(L)'
;MSSAPSNSASGTATPADLSEPSIVYEASGGARTYRLNRPKALNALNHEMILSLSDKMKAWRESELCKLIIGTGSEKAFCSGGDVKQLVLDTKAGKFTALDFFKDEFQLNWAMSRLGKPYVAVIDGITMGGGAGISLPAPIRIATERTMFAMPETKIGYAPDVGANYYLAQLDGAVGAWLALTGQEVFGRAAYEIGIATHYVPSSSLSDLLLQLSHLPEPTLPQISSLIASFAPPPSSANESASSRSNPDGPTPIRGEIRDVLDRIFGLSSVPEIYAALEKAVSDDKLEGATREWAKAQKVHMDERSPTAMAVALEGYKKAKKSQRLDRTLENDMSMATAFSGPKRPSDDFLTGVTHVLIDKKAKTQPRPSWSLATPSGPSIEPSEILSSFFSPDAPHAEHFRRFGLPSEWEIMGMITGERPGSGAFKLKEDELVERVLEDKGDVAGPRQAEAEARVRAILEKRCSKDRDGYLNWN
;
A
#
# COMPACT_ATOMS: atom_id res chain seq x y z
N MET A 1 37.75 56.54 37.78
CA MET A 1 36.29 56.77 37.83
C MET A 1 35.69 56.16 36.57
N SER A 2 34.63 55.40 36.78
CA SER A 2 33.93 54.46 35.89
C SER A 2 33.82 54.83 34.40
N SER A 3 34.24 53.91 33.52
CA SER A 3 33.83 53.86 32.11
C SER A 3 33.07 52.55 31.89
N ALA A 4 31.76 52.64 31.72
CA ALA A 4 30.86 51.51 31.48
C ALA A 4 31.16 50.82 30.13
N PRO A 5 31.06 49.48 30.02
CA PRO A 5 31.12 48.80 28.73
C PRO A 5 29.77 48.86 28.01
N SER A 6 29.84 49.11 26.71
CA SER A 6 28.74 49.07 25.75
C SER A 6 28.14 47.67 25.61
N ASN A 7 26.83 47.54 25.82
CA ASN A 7 26.07 46.34 25.47
C ASN A 7 26.12 46.11 23.95
N SER A 8 26.77 45.03 23.53
CA SER A 8 26.62 44.47 22.19
C SER A 8 25.24 43.82 22.09
N ALA A 9 24.43 44.35 21.17
CA ALA A 9 23.13 43.78 20.85
C ALA A 9 23.29 42.33 20.37
N SER A 10 22.59 41.43 21.05
CA SER A 10 22.35 40.05 20.63
C SER A 10 21.78 40.03 19.22
N GLY A 11 22.48 39.37 18.30
CA GLY A 11 21.97 39.07 16.97
C GLY A 11 20.66 38.31 17.10
N THR A 12 19.56 38.96 16.72
CA THR A 12 18.26 38.33 16.56
C THR A 12 18.38 37.29 15.46
N ALA A 13 18.25 36.02 15.82
CA ALA A 13 18.05 34.94 14.87
C ALA A 13 16.85 35.29 13.98
N THR A 14 17.06 35.25 12.67
CA THR A 14 16.00 35.33 11.67
C THR A 14 14.94 34.26 11.99
N PRO A 15 13.64 34.56 11.93
CA PRO A 15 12.62 33.53 12.10
C PRO A 15 12.85 32.45 11.04
N ALA A 16 13.03 31.21 11.49
CA ALA A 16 12.94 30.07 10.61
C ALA A 16 11.62 30.16 9.84
N ASP A 17 11.66 29.93 8.53
CA ASP A 17 10.50 29.85 7.66
C ASP A 17 9.50 28.85 8.26
N LEU A 18 8.47 29.34 8.95
CA LEU A 18 7.45 28.53 9.62
C LEU A 18 6.49 27.99 8.57
N SER A 19 6.99 27.14 7.68
CA SER A 19 6.15 26.33 6.81
C SER A 19 5.26 25.44 7.68
N GLU A 20 3.97 25.37 7.38
CA GLU A 20 3.04 24.49 8.09
C GLU A 20 3.55 23.03 8.08
N PRO A 21 3.31 22.26 9.15
CA PRO A 21 3.76 20.87 9.21
C PRO A 21 3.12 20.03 8.11
N SER A 22 3.90 19.08 7.57
CA SER A 22 3.45 18.15 6.52
C SER A 22 2.35 17.19 6.96
N ILE A 23 2.23 16.97 8.28
CA ILE A 23 1.14 16.24 8.93
C ILE A 23 0.70 17.00 10.17
N VAL A 24 -0.60 17.22 10.30
CA VAL A 24 -1.21 17.79 11.51
C VAL A 24 -1.76 16.66 12.35
N TYR A 25 -1.41 16.64 13.63
CA TYR A 25 -1.90 15.65 14.59
C TYR A 25 -2.82 16.31 15.61
N GLU A 26 -4.00 15.73 15.81
CA GLU A 26 -5.02 16.26 16.71
C GLU A 26 -5.45 15.18 17.70
N ALA A 27 -5.78 15.62 18.92
CA ALA A 27 -6.34 14.77 19.96
C ALA A 27 -7.65 15.38 20.44
N SER A 28 -8.73 14.60 20.37
CA SER A 28 -10.06 15.00 20.86
C SER A 28 -10.69 13.80 21.55
N GLY A 29 -10.89 13.89 22.86
CA GLY A 29 -11.29 12.75 23.68
C GLY A 29 -10.34 11.55 23.49
N GLY A 30 -10.93 10.38 23.23
CA GLY A 30 -10.19 9.15 22.92
C GLY A 30 -9.67 9.07 21.48
N ALA A 31 -10.05 9.98 20.60
CA ALA A 31 -9.64 9.96 19.19
C ALA A 31 -8.28 10.62 18.97
N ARG A 32 -7.51 10.05 18.05
CA ARG A 32 -6.23 10.57 17.56
C ARG A 32 -6.32 10.67 16.04
N THR A 33 -6.24 11.89 15.54
CA THR A 33 -6.37 12.17 14.12
C THR A 33 -5.01 12.55 13.55
N TYR A 34 -4.65 11.98 12.40
CA TYR A 34 -3.61 12.53 11.55
C TYR A 34 -4.26 13.09 10.28
N ARG A 35 -3.86 14.30 9.90
CA ARG A 35 -4.29 14.97 8.67
C ARG A 35 -3.07 15.27 7.81
N LEU A 36 -3.01 14.66 6.62
CA LEU A 36 -1.93 14.93 5.67
C LEU A 36 -2.08 16.36 5.11
N ASN A 37 -1.02 17.17 5.20
CA ASN A 37 -1.04 18.61 4.95
C ASN A 37 0.08 19.04 3.99
N ARG A 38 0.12 18.40 2.81
CA ARG A 38 0.93 18.81 1.66
C ARG A 38 0.04 19.01 0.41
N PRO A 39 -0.94 19.94 0.44
CA PRO A 39 -1.94 20.07 -0.63
C PRO A 39 -1.32 20.37 -2.01
N LYS A 40 -0.21 21.13 -2.06
CA LYS A 40 0.54 21.41 -3.30
C LYS A 40 1.11 20.16 -3.96
N ALA A 41 1.36 19.11 -3.19
CA ALA A 41 1.84 17.81 -3.66
C ALA A 41 0.74 16.74 -3.61
N LEU A 42 -0.53 17.14 -3.52
CA LEU A 42 -1.68 16.23 -3.37
C LEU A 42 -1.51 15.22 -2.22
N ASN A 43 -0.88 15.67 -1.13
CA ASN A 43 -0.58 14.86 0.05
C ASN A 43 0.28 13.62 -0.23
N ALA A 44 1.13 13.66 -1.26
CA ALA A 44 2.09 12.60 -1.52
C ALA A 44 3.04 12.38 -0.32
N LEU A 45 3.26 11.12 0.05
CA LEU A 45 4.11 10.73 1.18
C LEU A 45 5.58 10.90 0.84
N ASN A 46 6.27 11.76 1.58
CA ASN A 46 7.74 11.77 1.57
C ASN A 46 8.27 10.94 2.76
N HIS A 47 9.60 10.76 2.81
CA HIS A 47 10.22 9.92 3.83
C HIS A 47 9.99 10.44 5.26
N GLU A 48 10.07 11.76 5.46
CA GLU A 48 9.82 12.41 6.75
C GLU A 48 8.40 12.11 7.27
N MET A 49 7.39 12.19 6.40
CA MET A 49 6.02 11.86 6.73
C MET A 49 5.86 10.39 7.13
N ILE A 50 6.52 9.48 6.42
CA ILE A 50 6.50 8.03 6.73
C ILE A 50 7.07 7.76 8.12
N LEU A 51 8.22 8.35 8.43
CA LEU A 51 8.87 8.22 9.75
C LEU A 51 7.99 8.82 10.85
N SER A 52 7.46 10.03 10.62
CA SER A 52 6.56 10.71 11.55
C SER A 52 5.30 9.89 11.85
N LEU A 53 4.66 9.33 10.82
CA LEU A 53 3.50 8.45 11.00
C LEU A 53 3.89 7.18 11.74
N SER A 54 5.03 6.57 11.43
CA SER A 54 5.51 5.35 12.10
C SER A 54 5.65 5.54 13.60
N ASP A 55 6.29 6.63 14.01
CA ASP A 55 6.45 6.99 15.43
C ASP A 55 5.09 7.21 16.11
N LYS A 56 4.17 7.89 15.42
CA LYS A 56 2.82 8.13 15.96
C LYS A 56 1.99 6.87 16.06
N MET A 57 2.02 5.99 15.06
CA MET A 57 1.32 4.70 15.09
C MET A 57 1.81 3.84 16.25
N LYS A 58 3.13 3.81 16.49
CA LYS A 58 3.71 3.14 17.65
C LYS A 58 3.21 3.75 18.97
N ALA A 59 3.33 5.06 19.13
CA ALA A 59 2.91 5.75 20.35
C ALA A 59 1.40 5.58 20.61
N TRP A 60 0.57 5.65 19.58
CA TRP A 60 -0.88 5.50 19.70
C TRP A 60 -1.31 4.06 19.98
N ARG A 61 -0.60 3.07 19.46
CA ARG A 61 -0.80 1.66 19.79
C ARG A 61 -0.58 1.38 21.27
N GLU A 62 0.45 1.98 21.87
CA GLU A 62 0.82 1.78 23.28
C GLU A 62 0.00 2.66 24.25
N SER A 63 -0.71 3.67 23.76
CA SER A 63 -1.44 4.62 24.60
C SER A 63 -2.83 4.11 24.99
N GLU A 64 -3.09 4.00 26.29
CA GLU A 64 -4.43 3.75 26.84
C GLU A 64 -5.41 4.91 26.57
N LEU A 65 -4.90 6.12 26.37
CA LEU A 65 -5.73 7.29 26.04
C LEU A 65 -6.13 7.34 24.56
N CYS A 66 -5.46 6.55 23.69
CA CYS A 66 -5.83 6.42 22.30
C CYS A 66 -6.82 5.25 22.16
N LYS A 67 -8.06 5.59 21.81
CA LYS A 67 -9.16 4.64 21.63
C LYS A 67 -9.61 4.49 20.18
N LEU A 68 -9.36 5.50 19.35
CA LEU A 68 -9.70 5.53 17.94
C LEU A 68 -8.63 6.30 17.17
N ILE A 69 -8.17 5.76 16.05
CA ILE A 69 -7.28 6.45 15.11
C ILE A 69 -8.08 6.86 13.89
N ILE A 70 -7.91 8.10 13.44
CA ILE A 70 -8.56 8.64 12.23
C ILE A 70 -7.50 9.20 11.29
N GLY A 71 -7.52 8.73 10.04
CA GLY A 71 -6.68 9.26 8.96
C GLY A 71 -7.49 10.12 8.01
N THR A 72 -7.04 11.35 7.75
CA THR A 72 -7.64 12.27 6.78
C THR A 72 -6.56 12.93 5.91
N GLY A 73 -6.98 13.51 4.79
CA GLY A 73 -6.14 14.40 3.98
C GLY A 73 -6.67 15.83 3.96
N SER A 74 -5.89 16.72 3.37
CA SER A 74 -6.24 18.13 3.16
C SER A 74 -6.66 18.41 1.72
N GLU A 75 -7.55 19.39 1.56
CA GLU A 75 -8.01 19.89 0.28
C GLU A 75 -8.47 18.78 -0.68
N LYS A 76 -7.76 18.57 -1.80
CA LYS A 76 -8.20 17.77 -2.97
C LYS A 76 -7.89 16.28 -2.88
N ALA A 77 -7.04 15.87 -1.95
CA ALA A 77 -6.52 14.52 -1.89
C ALA A 77 -6.54 14.00 -0.46
N PHE A 78 -6.88 12.73 -0.29
CA PHE A 78 -6.45 12.01 0.89
C PHE A 78 -4.93 11.85 0.82
N CYS A 79 -4.44 11.13 -0.20
CA CYS A 79 -3.03 10.92 -0.49
C CYS A 79 -2.84 10.40 -1.93
N SER A 80 -2.05 11.08 -2.76
CA SER A 80 -1.79 10.67 -4.15
C SER A 80 -0.65 9.66 -4.33
N GLY A 81 -0.21 9.00 -3.26
CA GLY A 81 0.86 8.00 -3.28
C GLY A 81 2.17 8.47 -2.68
N GLY A 82 3.25 7.71 -2.86
CA GLY A 82 4.60 8.14 -2.48
C GLY A 82 5.08 9.29 -3.37
N ASP A 83 5.94 10.16 -2.85
CA ASP A 83 6.59 11.25 -3.59
C ASP A 83 7.72 10.66 -4.48
N VAL A 84 7.36 9.76 -5.41
CA VAL A 84 8.29 8.98 -6.24
C VAL A 84 9.16 9.88 -7.12
N LYS A 85 8.62 11.04 -7.51
CA LYS A 85 9.40 12.07 -8.19
C LYS A 85 10.58 12.52 -7.32
N GLN A 86 10.30 12.90 -6.07
CA GLN A 86 11.32 13.35 -5.14
C GLN A 86 12.28 12.22 -4.77
N LEU A 87 11.77 10.99 -4.60
CA LEU A 87 12.56 9.78 -4.39
C LEU A 87 13.62 9.58 -5.48
N VAL A 88 13.24 9.65 -6.76
CA VAL A 88 14.18 9.49 -7.88
C VAL A 88 15.20 10.63 -7.92
N LEU A 89 14.79 11.87 -7.63
CA LEU A 89 15.70 13.01 -7.59
C LEU A 89 16.71 12.91 -6.45
N ASP A 90 16.27 12.53 -5.25
CA ASP A 90 17.13 12.40 -4.07
C ASP A 90 18.05 11.19 -4.15
N THR A 91 17.59 10.09 -4.74
CA THR A 91 18.43 8.91 -5.03
C THR A 91 19.53 9.28 -6.03
N LYS A 92 19.20 10.02 -7.10
CA LYS A 92 20.20 10.52 -8.07
C LYS A 92 21.20 11.49 -7.43
N ALA A 93 20.77 12.25 -6.42
CA ALA A 93 21.62 13.15 -5.65
C ALA A 93 22.43 12.45 -4.54
N GLY A 94 22.24 11.13 -4.34
CA GLY A 94 22.97 10.34 -3.34
C GLY A 94 22.60 10.64 -1.88
N LYS A 95 21.42 11.21 -1.60
CA LYS A 95 21.00 11.57 -0.23
C LYS A 95 20.63 10.34 0.62
N PHE A 96 19.92 9.39 0.01
CA PHE A 96 19.54 8.10 0.58
C PHE A 96 19.22 7.13 -0.56
N THR A 97 19.09 5.83 -0.27
CA THR A 97 18.70 4.86 -1.31
C THR A 97 17.19 4.79 -1.43
N ALA A 98 16.67 4.57 -2.64
CA ALA A 98 15.22 4.38 -2.82
C ALA A 98 14.66 3.25 -1.94
N LEU A 99 15.49 2.28 -1.59
CA LEU A 99 15.13 1.12 -0.78
C LEU A 99 14.94 1.46 0.70
N ASP A 100 15.59 2.50 1.23
CA ASP A 100 15.34 2.98 2.59
C ASP A 100 13.91 3.52 2.71
N PHE A 101 13.48 4.30 1.72
CA PHE A 101 12.11 4.81 1.64
C PHE A 101 11.07 3.68 1.59
N PHE A 102 11.23 2.74 0.65
CA PHE A 102 10.28 1.63 0.49
C PHE A 102 10.22 0.74 1.73
N LYS A 103 11.39 0.46 2.35
CA LYS A 103 11.45 -0.32 3.58
C LYS A 103 10.64 0.36 4.68
N ASP A 104 10.87 1.66 4.92
CA ASP A 104 10.18 2.37 6.00
C ASP A 104 8.68 2.53 5.69
N GLU A 105 8.30 2.72 4.42
CA GLU A 105 6.90 2.76 3.99
C GLU A 105 6.19 1.42 4.26
N PHE A 106 6.80 0.31 3.86
CA PHE A 106 6.19 -1.01 4.03
C PHE A 106 6.13 -1.42 5.51
N GLN A 107 7.11 -0.98 6.33
CA GLN A 107 7.06 -1.14 7.78
C GLN A 107 5.92 -0.33 8.41
N LEU A 108 5.67 0.90 7.94
CA LEU A 108 4.52 1.69 8.33
C LEU A 108 3.21 0.98 7.95
N ASN A 109 3.07 0.48 6.72
CA ASN A 109 1.85 -0.21 6.28
C ASN A 109 1.57 -1.45 7.13
N TRP A 110 2.62 -2.22 7.46
CA TRP A 110 2.51 -3.34 8.40
C TRP A 110 2.05 -2.89 9.78
N ALA A 111 2.67 -1.85 10.34
CA ALA A 111 2.33 -1.32 11.66
C ALA A 111 0.86 -0.85 11.73
N MET A 112 0.37 -0.19 10.68
CA MET A 112 -1.03 0.25 10.57
C MET A 112 -2.02 -0.92 10.55
N SER A 113 -1.66 -2.07 9.95
CA SER A 113 -2.50 -3.28 9.98
C SER A 113 -2.55 -3.96 11.36
N ARG A 114 -1.66 -3.57 12.28
CA ARG A 114 -1.42 -4.22 13.58
C ARG A 114 -1.59 -3.26 14.77
N LEU A 115 -2.41 -2.23 14.61
CA LEU A 115 -2.64 -1.21 15.64
C LEU A 115 -3.33 -1.74 16.91
N GLY A 116 -4.11 -2.83 16.80
CA GLY A 116 -4.89 -3.37 17.93
C GLY A 116 -5.97 -2.43 18.45
N LYS A 117 -6.27 -1.35 17.70
CA LYS A 117 -7.23 -0.30 18.01
C LYS A 117 -8.07 -0.01 16.77
N PRO A 118 -9.32 0.47 16.92
CA PRO A 118 -10.12 0.94 15.80
C PRO A 118 -9.37 1.99 14.97
N TYR A 119 -9.38 1.78 13.66
CA TYR A 119 -8.75 2.68 12.70
C TYR A 119 -9.73 2.99 11.56
N VAL A 120 -9.98 4.29 11.35
CA VAL A 120 -10.85 4.84 10.31
C VAL A 120 -10.02 5.65 9.32
N ALA A 121 -10.06 5.30 8.04
CA ALA A 121 -9.48 6.11 6.97
C ALA A 121 -10.59 6.83 6.18
N VAL A 122 -10.55 8.16 6.14
CA VAL A 122 -11.45 8.99 5.33
C VAL A 122 -10.75 9.29 4.01
N ILE A 123 -11.09 8.52 2.99
CA ILE A 123 -10.47 8.61 1.65
C ILE A 123 -11.18 9.66 0.78
N ASP A 124 -11.42 10.83 1.36
CA ASP A 124 -12.06 11.99 0.72
C ASP A 124 -11.10 12.67 -0.25
N GLY A 125 -11.28 12.45 -1.55
CA GLY A 125 -10.38 12.91 -2.61
C GLY A 125 -9.53 11.82 -3.24
N ILE A 126 -8.47 12.23 -3.93
CA ILE A 126 -7.51 11.33 -4.58
C ILE A 126 -6.85 10.41 -3.55
N THR A 127 -6.89 9.10 -3.81
CA THR A 127 -6.29 8.03 -3.00
C THR A 127 -5.56 7.04 -3.92
N MET A 128 -4.23 7.07 -3.96
CA MET A 128 -3.42 6.22 -4.84
C MET A 128 -2.16 5.71 -4.16
N GLY A 129 -1.59 4.59 -4.63
CA GLY A 129 -0.28 4.09 -4.20
C GLY A 129 -0.11 4.05 -2.68
N GLY A 130 0.90 4.73 -2.14
CA GLY A 130 1.07 4.93 -0.68
C GLY A 130 -0.17 5.40 0.08
N GLY A 131 -1.09 6.16 -0.55
CA GLY A 131 -2.41 6.49 0.00
C GLY A 131 -3.32 5.28 0.18
N ALA A 132 -3.28 4.31 -0.75
CA ALA A 132 -3.88 3.00 -0.55
C ALA A 132 -3.16 2.24 0.58
N GLY A 133 -1.82 2.30 0.63
CA GLY A 133 -1.00 1.66 1.67
C GLY A 133 -1.33 2.08 3.10
N ILE A 134 -1.67 3.36 3.32
CA ILE A 134 -2.08 3.86 4.63
C ILE A 134 -3.58 3.73 4.90
N SER A 135 -4.43 3.53 3.88
CA SER A 135 -5.90 3.46 4.07
C SER A 135 -6.46 2.04 4.07
N LEU A 136 -5.97 1.14 3.20
CA LEU A 136 -6.44 -0.25 3.09
C LEU A 136 -6.31 -1.06 4.39
N PRO A 137 -5.27 -0.86 5.23
CA PRO A 137 -5.20 -1.50 6.54
C PRO A 137 -6.30 -1.08 7.52
N ALA A 138 -6.97 0.05 7.29
CA ALA A 138 -8.07 0.49 8.14
C ALA A 138 -9.28 -0.44 7.96
N PRO A 139 -9.82 -1.06 9.04
CA PRO A 139 -11.03 -1.87 8.93
C PRO A 139 -12.25 -1.08 8.46
N ILE A 140 -12.24 0.24 8.69
CA ILE A 140 -13.28 1.16 8.25
C ILE A 140 -12.66 2.21 7.32
N ARG A 141 -13.13 2.23 6.08
CA ARG A 141 -12.74 3.15 5.02
C ARG A 141 -13.97 3.88 4.52
N ILE A 142 -13.96 5.21 4.62
CA ILE A 142 -15.08 6.07 4.26
C ILE A 142 -14.76 6.76 2.94
N ALA A 143 -15.54 6.44 1.90
CA ALA A 143 -15.52 7.16 0.63
C ALA A 143 -16.59 8.27 0.60
N THR A 144 -16.36 9.25 -0.26
CA THR A 144 -17.27 10.37 -0.57
C THR A 144 -17.41 10.52 -2.08
N GLU A 145 -18.27 11.41 -2.55
CA GLU A 145 -18.35 11.84 -3.94
C GLU A 145 -17.02 12.40 -4.51
N ARG A 146 -16.07 12.75 -3.64
CA ARG A 146 -14.76 13.27 -4.04
C ARG A 146 -13.71 12.16 -4.18
N THR A 147 -13.98 10.96 -3.66
CA THR A 147 -13.06 9.82 -3.71
C THR A 147 -12.72 9.47 -5.15
N MET A 148 -11.43 9.35 -5.44
CA MET A 148 -10.94 8.68 -6.62
C MET A 148 -9.80 7.76 -6.22
N PHE A 149 -10.03 6.46 -6.33
CA PHE A 149 -9.06 5.42 -6.00
C PHE A 149 -8.40 4.88 -7.26
N ALA A 150 -7.08 4.68 -7.23
CA ALA A 150 -6.35 3.97 -8.29
C ALA A 150 -5.03 3.38 -7.78
N MET A 151 -4.54 2.35 -8.46
CA MET A 151 -3.16 1.83 -8.34
C MET A 151 -2.43 2.06 -9.67
N PRO A 152 -1.95 3.28 -9.96
CA PRO A 152 -1.45 3.67 -11.27
C PRO A 152 0.03 3.29 -11.51
N GLU A 153 0.64 2.43 -10.71
CA GLU A 153 2.08 2.14 -10.72
C GLU A 153 2.56 1.60 -12.07
N THR A 154 1.73 0.81 -12.77
CA THR A 154 2.05 0.28 -14.11
C THR A 154 2.20 1.39 -15.16
N LYS A 155 1.68 2.59 -14.90
CA LYS A 155 1.84 3.79 -15.74
C LYS A 155 3.24 4.38 -15.64
N ILE A 156 3.92 4.18 -14.52
CA ILE A 156 5.26 4.70 -14.25
C ILE A 156 6.33 3.61 -14.33
N GLY A 157 6.00 2.44 -14.89
CA GLY A 157 6.93 1.33 -15.04
C GLY A 157 7.23 0.58 -13.73
N TYR A 158 6.33 0.66 -12.76
CA TYR A 158 6.39 -0.04 -11.48
C TYR A 158 5.14 -0.93 -11.31
N ALA A 159 5.01 -1.68 -10.21
CA ALA A 159 3.81 -2.49 -9.96
C ALA A 159 3.23 -2.19 -8.57
N PRO A 160 1.93 -2.46 -8.34
CA PRO A 160 1.28 -2.16 -7.06
C PRO A 160 2.01 -2.78 -5.87
N ASP A 161 2.39 -1.95 -4.91
CA ASP A 161 3.15 -2.30 -3.70
C ASP A 161 2.34 -2.00 -2.43
N VAL A 162 2.99 -1.64 -1.31
CA VAL A 162 2.39 -1.22 -0.03
C VAL A 162 1.38 -2.20 0.57
N GLY A 163 1.49 -3.48 0.20
CA GLY A 163 0.56 -4.53 0.57
C GLY A 163 -0.76 -4.49 -0.20
N ALA A 164 -0.92 -3.59 -1.18
CA ALA A 164 -2.17 -3.40 -1.93
C ALA A 164 -2.64 -4.70 -2.58
N ASN A 165 -1.73 -5.51 -3.13
CA ASN A 165 -2.07 -6.81 -3.74
C ASN A 165 -2.76 -7.77 -2.76
N TYR A 166 -2.48 -7.71 -1.44
CA TYR A 166 -3.19 -8.50 -0.43
C TYR A 166 -4.66 -8.08 -0.29
N TYR A 167 -4.94 -6.78 -0.31
CA TYR A 167 -6.30 -6.25 -0.20
C TYR A 167 -7.06 -6.39 -1.51
N LEU A 168 -6.41 -6.11 -2.65
CA LEU A 168 -7.00 -6.29 -3.98
C LEU A 168 -7.37 -7.76 -4.24
N ALA A 169 -6.58 -8.72 -3.74
CA ALA A 169 -6.89 -10.14 -3.85
C ALA A 169 -8.14 -10.59 -3.07
N GLN A 170 -8.66 -9.74 -2.17
CA GLN A 170 -9.89 -10.00 -1.42
C GLN A 170 -11.13 -9.40 -2.09
N LEU A 171 -10.96 -8.60 -3.15
CA LEU A 171 -12.09 -8.12 -3.94
C LEU A 171 -12.67 -9.28 -4.77
N ASP A 172 -13.97 -9.19 -5.05
CA ASP A 172 -14.69 -10.24 -5.76
C ASP A 172 -14.08 -10.54 -7.13
N GLY A 173 -14.04 -11.83 -7.50
CA GLY A 173 -13.58 -12.34 -8.79
C GLY A 173 -12.20 -11.83 -9.22
N ALA A 174 -12.14 -11.12 -10.35
CA ALA A 174 -10.91 -10.58 -10.95
C ALA A 174 -10.80 -9.04 -10.89
N VAL A 175 -11.65 -8.36 -10.10
CA VAL A 175 -11.59 -6.89 -9.94
C VAL A 175 -10.22 -6.44 -9.44
N GLY A 176 -9.64 -7.17 -8.47
CA GLY A 176 -8.30 -6.84 -7.98
C GLY A 176 -7.21 -6.94 -9.05
N ALA A 177 -7.26 -7.97 -9.91
CA ALA A 177 -6.31 -8.14 -11.01
C ALA A 177 -6.47 -7.02 -12.05
N TRP A 178 -7.71 -6.68 -12.39
CA TRP A 178 -8.04 -5.56 -13.27
C TRP A 178 -7.48 -4.23 -12.78
N LEU A 179 -7.70 -3.89 -11.50
CA LEU A 179 -7.17 -2.67 -10.89
C LEU A 179 -5.64 -2.66 -10.86
N ALA A 180 -5.01 -3.78 -10.48
CA ALA A 180 -3.55 -3.90 -10.41
C ALA A 180 -2.86 -3.73 -11.77
N LEU A 181 -3.49 -4.22 -12.85
CA LEU A 181 -2.93 -4.17 -14.20
C LEU A 181 -3.15 -2.82 -14.88
N THR A 182 -4.41 -2.37 -14.92
CA THR A 182 -4.83 -1.20 -15.70
C THR A 182 -4.55 0.12 -14.97
N GLY A 183 -4.54 0.09 -13.63
CA GLY A 183 -4.55 1.29 -12.81
C GLY A 183 -5.79 2.14 -13.04
N GLN A 184 -6.93 1.51 -13.36
CA GLN A 184 -8.21 2.21 -13.57
C GLN A 184 -8.56 3.08 -12.36
N GLU A 185 -9.00 4.31 -12.64
CA GLU A 185 -9.59 5.21 -11.65
C GLU A 185 -11.02 4.76 -11.31
N VAL A 186 -11.29 4.59 -10.02
CA VAL A 186 -12.61 4.26 -9.45
C VAL A 186 -13.13 5.47 -8.68
N PHE A 187 -14.31 5.95 -9.07
CA PHE A 187 -14.86 7.21 -8.56
C PHE A 187 -16.00 7.00 -7.56
N GLY A 188 -15.98 7.80 -6.50
CA GLY A 188 -17.06 7.96 -5.54
C GLY A 188 -17.67 6.66 -5.06
N ARG A 189 -18.98 6.52 -5.27
CA ARG A 189 -19.81 5.40 -4.80
C ARG A 189 -19.34 4.05 -5.34
N ALA A 190 -18.71 4.01 -6.52
CA ALA A 190 -18.15 2.77 -7.05
C ALA A 190 -17.04 2.21 -6.16
N ALA A 191 -16.26 3.04 -5.47
CA ALA A 191 -15.23 2.55 -4.54
C ALA A 191 -15.85 1.77 -3.37
N TYR A 192 -17.03 2.19 -2.90
CA TYR A 192 -17.80 1.44 -1.91
C TYR A 192 -18.39 0.16 -2.50
N GLU A 193 -19.07 0.24 -3.65
CA GLU A 193 -19.76 -0.91 -4.23
C GLU A 193 -18.83 -2.05 -4.67
N ILE A 194 -17.59 -1.75 -5.07
CA ILE A 194 -16.61 -2.78 -5.44
C ILE A 194 -15.75 -3.26 -4.25
N GLY A 195 -15.98 -2.75 -3.05
CA GLY A 195 -15.34 -3.21 -1.81
C GLY A 195 -14.03 -2.51 -1.41
N ILE A 196 -13.59 -1.48 -2.14
CA ILE A 196 -12.43 -0.66 -1.73
C ILE A 196 -12.78 0.11 -0.46
N ALA A 197 -13.92 0.78 -0.43
CA ALA A 197 -14.43 1.46 0.75
C ALA A 197 -15.49 0.60 1.45
N THR A 198 -15.60 0.76 2.77
CA THR A 198 -16.61 0.06 3.58
C THR A 198 -17.88 0.87 3.78
N HIS A 199 -17.78 2.19 3.65
CA HIS A 199 -18.88 3.13 3.84
C HIS A 199 -18.79 4.24 2.78
N TYR A 200 -19.93 4.83 2.47
CA TYR A 200 -20.06 5.96 1.58
C TYR A 200 -20.93 7.04 2.22
N VAL A 201 -20.40 8.24 2.38
CA VAL A 201 -21.11 9.38 2.98
C VAL A 201 -20.83 10.65 2.17
N PRO A 202 -21.74 11.65 2.16
CA PRO A 202 -21.47 12.92 1.50
C PRO A 202 -20.31 13.67 2.17
N SER A 203 -19.41 14.29 1.40
CA SER A 203 -18.28 15.03 1.96
C SER A 203 -18.70 16.18 2.90
N SER A 204 -19.87 16.77 2.65
CA SER A 204 -20.49 17.79 3.49
C SER A 204 -20.83 17.32 4.92
N SER A 205 -20.98 16.01 5.11
CA SER A 205 -21.29 15.40 6.42
C SER A 205 -20.04 15.04 7.24
N LEU A 206 -18.84 15.12 6.65
CA LEU A 206 -17.62 14.64 7.30
C LEU A 206 -17.28 15.41 8.58
N SER A 207 -17.48 16.73 8.60
CA SER A 207 -17.18 17.55 9.79
C SER A 207 -17.98 17.07 11.00
N ASP A 208 -19.29 16.90 10.83
CA ASP A 208 -20.19 16.46 11.90
C ASP A 208 -19.92 15.00 12.29
N LEU A 209 -19.68 14.13 11.30
CA LEU A 209 -19.34 12.73 11.53
C LEU A 209 -18.05 12.59 12.34
N LEU A 210 -16.98 13.30 11.96
CA LEU A 210 -15.69 13.25 12.65
C LEU A 210 -15.80 13.78 14.08
N LEU A 211 -16.60 14.84 14.29
CA LEU A 211 -16.91 15.34 15.62
C LEU A 211 -17.63 14.28 16.47
N GLN A 212 -18.64 13.60 15.94
CA GLN A 212 -19.35 12.56 16.68
C GLN A 212 -18.46 11.35 16.98
N LEU A 213 -17.61 10.95 16.03
CA LEU A 213 -16.63 9.89 16.23
C LEU A 213 -15.64 10.21 17.37
N SER A 214 -15.19 11.47 17.48
CA SER A 214 -14.25 11.87 18.53
C SER A 214 -14.84 11.84 19.94
N HIS A 215 -16.17 11.88 20.06
CA HIS A 215 -16.88 11.85 21.34
C HIS A 215 -17.27 10.44 21.79
N LEU A 216 -17.00 9.40 20.99
CA LEU A 216 -17.20 8.03 21.42
C LEU A 216 -16.19 7.68 22.54
N PRO A 217 -16.64 7.25 23.74
CA PRO A 217 -15.74 7.04 24.87
C PRO A 217 -14.88 5.78 24.72
N GLU A 218 -15.51 4.63 24.42
CA GLU A 218 -14.85 3.34 24.19
C GLU A 218 -15.37 2.76 22.86
N PRO A 219 -14.95 3.35 21.72
CA PRO A 219 -15.49 3.00 20.42
C PRO A 219 -15.11 1.57 20.02
N THR A 220 -16.11 0.77 19.70
CA THR A 220 -15.94 -0.51 19.01
C THR A 220 -16.20 -0.35 17.51
N LEU A 221 -15.65 -1.25 16.68
CA LEU A 221 -15.89 -1.21 15.22
C LEU A 221 -17.40 -1.24 14.86
N PRO A 222 -18.26 -2.05 15.50
CA PRO A 222 -19.71 -2.01 15.23
C PRO A 222 -20.37 -0.68 15.57
N GLN A 223 -19.97 -0.02 16.66
CA GLN A 223 -20.49 1.30 17.03
C GLN A 223 -20.04 2.38 16.03
N ILE A 224 -18.76 2.37 15.66
CA ILE A 224 -18.22 3.28 14.64
C ILE A 224 -18.96 3.08 13.32
N SER A 225 -19.10 1.84 12.86
CA SER A 225 -19.80 1.51 11.61
C SER A 225 -21.27 1.96 11.65
N SER A 226 -21.98 1.68 12.74
CA SER A 226 -23.39 2.10 12.90
C SER A 226 -23.54 3.62 12.86
N LEU A 227 -22.62 4.35 13.50
CA LEU A 227 -22.59 5.81 13.48
C LEU A 227 -22.36 6.31 12.06
N ILE A 228 -21.34 5.82 11.34
CA ILE A 228 -21.06 6.23 9.96
C ILE A 228 -22.25 5.92 9.05
N ALA A 229 -22.88 4.75 9.21
CA ALA A 229 -24.04 4.35 8.42
C ALA A 229 -25.24 5.28 8.59
N SER A 230 -25.39 5.95 9.75
CA SER A 230 -26.44 6.96 9.95
C SER A 230 -26.27 8.23 9.10
N PHE A 231 -25.08 8.45 8.55
CA PHE A 231 -24.77 9.53 7.60
C PHE A 231 -24.80 9.08 6.14
N ALA A 232 -25.07 7.80 5.87
CA ALA A 232 -25.14 7.31 4.49
C ALA A 232 -26.30 7.99 3.75
N PRO A 233 -26.11 8.36 2.46
CA PRO A 233 -27.21 8.89 1.68
C PRO A 233 -28.27 7.80 1.47
N PRO A 234 -29.56 8.16 1.32
CA PRO A 234 -30.59 7.18 0.99
C PRO A 234 -30.22 6.47 -0.33
N PRO A 235 -30.64 5.20 -0.53
CA PRO A 235 -30.40 4.50 -1.78
C PRO A 235 -30.94 5.32 -2.95
N SER A 236 -30.04 5.75 -3.83
CA SER A 236 -30.42 6.52 -5.01
C SER A 236 -31.22 5.63 -5.96
N SER A 237 -32.53 5.84 -6.05
CA SER A 237 -33.38 5.26 -7.10
C SER A 237 -33.32 6.04 -8.41
N ALA A 238 -32.54 7.13 -8.47
CA ALA A 238 -32.61 8.14 -9.53
C ALA A 238 -31.37 8.21 -10.43
N ASN A 239 -30.25 7.60 -10.05
CA ASN A 239 -29.02 7.69 -10.82
C ASN A 239 -28.82 6.44 -11.69
N GLU A 240 -29.40 6.45 -12.89
CA GLU A 240 -29.28 5.32 -13.84
C GLU A 240 -27.87 5.21 -14.43
N SER A 241 -27.19 6.35 -14.63
CA SER A 241 -25.88 6.42 -15.26
C SER A 241 -24.75 5.98 -14.33
N ALA A 242 -23.77 5.24 -14.86
CA ALA A 242 -22.68 4.67 -14.07
C ALA A 242 -21.75 5.73 -13.46
N SER A 243 -21.06 5.33 -12.38
CA SER A 243 -20.08 6.15 -11.70
C SER A 243 -18.97 6.59 -12.64
N SER A 244 -18.61 7.87 -12.58
CA SER A 244 -17.52 8.48 -13.33
C SER A 244 -17.06 9.76 -12.63
N ARG A 245 -16.01 10.40 -13.16
CA ARG A 245 -15.55 11.71 -12.68
C ARG A 245 -16.65 12.77 -12.66
N SER A 246 -17.57 12.73 -13.63
CA SER A 246 -18.70 13.66 -13.75
C SER A 246 -19.97 13.20 -13.03
N ASN A 247 -20.02 11.94 -12.60
CA ASN A 247 -21.13 11.37 -11.84
C ASN A 247 -20.62 10.44 -10.73
N PRO A 248 -19.97 10.95 -9.69
CA PRO A 248 -19.35 10.11 -8.66
C PRO A 248 -20.36 9.35 -7.78
N ASP A 249 -21.62 9.81 -7.72
CA ASP A 249 -22.71 9.17 -6.97
C ASP A 249 -23.39 8.02 -7.74
N GLY A 250 -23.02 7.81 -9.00
CA GLY A 250 -23.58 6.74 -9.84
C GLY A 250 -23.24 5.34 -9.32
N PRO A 251 -24.02 4.30 -9.65
CA PRO A 251 -23.65 2.92 -9.40
C PRO A 251 -22.39 2.52 -10.16
N THR A 252 -21.65 1.53 -9.67
CA THR A 252 -20.47 1.00 -10.33
C THR A 252 -20.77 0.55 -11.76
N PRO A 253 -19.90 0.86 -12.75
CA PRO A 253 -20.01 0.28 -14.08
C PRO A 253 -19.75 -1.24 -14.08
N ILE A 254 -19.13 -1.78 -13.03
CA ILE A 254 -18.71 -3.18 -12.94
C ILE A 254 -19.88 -4.05 -12.44
N ARG A 255 -20.89 -4.20 -13.29
CA ARG A 255 -22.12 -4.98 -13.05
C ARG A 255 -22.61 -5.63 -14.34
N GLY A 256 -23.47 -6.65 -14.24
CA GLY A 256 -24.05 -7.33 -15.40
C GLY A 256 -22.98 -7.89 -16.35
N GLU A 257 -23.20 -7.74 -17.65
CA GLU A 257 -22.30 -8.30 -18.67
C GLU A 257 -20.85 -7.75 -18.57
N ILE A 258 -20.67 -6.48 -18.18
CA ILE A 258 -19.33 -5.90 -17.94
C ILE A 258 -18.60 -6.69 -16.86
N ARG A 259 -19.29 -7.06 -15.78
CA ARG A 259 -18.70 -7.84 -14.69
C ARG A 259 -18.28 -9.23 -15.16
N ASP A 260 -19.14 -9.91 -15.92
CA ASP A 260 -18.86 -11.25 -16.45
C ASP A 260 -17.67 -11.24 -17.42
N VAL A 261 -17.61 -10.24 -18.30
CA VAL A 261 -16.48 -10.06 -19.23
C VAL A 261 -15.20 -9.71 -18.48
N LEU A 262 -15.26 -8.85 -17.45
CA LEU A 262 -14.11 -8.52 -16.60
C LEU A 262 -13.53 -9.78 -15.97
N ASP A 263 -14.36 -10.59 -15.31
CA ASP A 263 -13.92 -11.80 -14.61
C ASP A 263 -13.32 -12.83 -15.56
N ARG A 264 -13.96 -13.02 -16.72
CA ARG A 264 -13.47 -13.93 -17.76
C ARG A 264 -12.11 -13.50 -18.32
N ILE A 265 -11.90 -12.20 -18.53
CA ILE A 265 -10.69 -11.67 -19.16
C ILE A 265 -9.56 -11.52 -18.15
N PHE A 266 -9.78 -10.79 -17.05
CA PHE A 266 -8.74 -10.52 -16.06
C PHE A 266 -8.47 -11.70 -15.11
N GLY A 267 -9.24 -12.80 -15.24
CA GLY A 267 -8.94 -14.09 -14.62
C GLY A 267 -7.93 -14.95 -15.39
N LEU A 268 -7.49 -14.51 -16.58
CA LEU A 268 -6.52 -15.24 -17.41
C LEU A 268 -5.10 -15.23 -16.83
N SER A 269 -4.25 -16.10 -17.37
CA SER A 269 -2.98 -16.44 -16.74
C SER A 269 -1.81 -15.53 -17.15
N SER A 270 -1.94 -14.74 -18.21
CA SER A 270 -0.85 -13.87 -18.68
C SER A 270 -1.34 -12.56 -19.29
N VAL A 271 -0.48 -11.54 -19.30
CA VAL A 271 -0.78 -10.25 -19.94
C VAL A 271 -1.11 -10.38 -21.43
N PRO A 272 -0.39 -11.20 -22.24
CA PRO A 272 -0.77 -11.43 -23.64
C PRO A 272 -2.14 -12.08 -23.80
N GLU A 273 -2.49 -13.06 -22.95
CA GLU A 273 -3.82 -13.69 -22.98
C GLU A 273 -4.93 -12.69 -22.66
N ILE A 274 -4.74 -11.89 -21.61
CA ILE A 274 -5.66 -10.82 -21.19
C ILE A 274 -5.84 -9.82 -22.35
N TYR A 275 -4.74 -9.38 -22.95
CA TYR A 275 -4.76 -8.41 -24.04
C TYR A 275 -5.48 -8.95 -25.28
N ALA A 276 -5.16 -10.17 -25.72
CA ALA A 276 -5.82 -10.81 -26.85
C ALA A 276 -7.33 -11.05 -26.59
N ALA A 277 -7.71 -11.34 -25.35
CA ALA A 277 -9.11 -11.48 -24.96
C ALA A 277 -9.86 -10.13 -24.99
N LEU A 278 -9.21 -9.03 -24.62
CA LEU A 278 -9.77 -7.67 -24.79
C LEU A 278 -9.97 -7.33 -26.27
N GLU A 279 -9.00 -7.62 -27.13
CA GLU A 279 -9.12 -7.36 -28.58
C GLU A 279 -10.32 -8.09 -29.20
N LYS A 280 -10.54 -9.35 -28.79
CA LYS A 280 -11.72 -10.12 -29.18
C LYS A 280 -13.00 -9.47 -28.64
N ALA A 281 -13.03 -9.09 -27.37
CA ALA A 281 -14.21 -8.44 -26.77
C ALA A 281 -14.57 -7.11 -27.44
N VAL A 282 -13.57 -6.31 -27.86
CA VAL A 282 -13.79 -5.04 -28.57
C VAL A 282 -14.50 -5.25 -29.91
N SER A 283 -14.29 -6.40 -30.56
CA SER A 283 -14.84 -6.73 -31.88
C SER A 283 -16.02 -7.72 -31.83
N ASP A 284 -16.49 -8.10 -30.64
CA ASP A 284 -17.56 -9.08 -30.49
C ASP A 284 -18.94 -8.42 -30.57
N ASP A 285 -19.59 -8.55 -31.73
CA ASP A 285 -20.91 -8.02 -32.00
C ASP A 285 -22.02 -8.63 -31.11
N LYS A 286 -21.74 -9.74 -30.41
CA LYS A 286 -22.69 -10.36 -29.48
C LYS A 286 -22.75 -9.65 -28.12
N LEU A 287 -21.71 -8.92 -27.74
CA LEU A 287 -21.68 -8.16 -26.49
C LEU A 287 -22.57 -6.91 -26.60
N GLU A 288 -22.99 -6.36 -25.47
CA GLU A 288 -23.63 -5.06 -25.43
C GLU A 288 -22.67 -3.95 -25.85
N GLY A 289 -23.19 -2.86 -26.43
CA GLY A 289 -22.37 -1.73 -26.86
C GLY A 289 -21.58 -1.10 -25.72
N ALA A 290 -22.18 -1.00 -24.53
CA ALA A 290 -21.50 -0.50 -23.33
C ALA A 290 -20.35 -1.41 -22.89
N THR A 291 -20.51 -2.73 -23.00
CA THR A 291 -19.47 -3.73 -22.69
C THR A 291 -18.29 -3.64 -23.66
N ARG A 292 -18.57 -3.48 -24.97
CA ARG A 292 -17.51 -3.25 -25.96
C ARG A 292 -16.73 -1.96 -25.72
N GLU A 293 -17.41 -0.85 -25.42
CA GLU A 293 -16.75 0.42 -25.10
C GLU A 293 -15.94 0.35 -23.80
N TRP A 294 -16.44 -0.37 -22.79
CA TRP A 294 -15.66 -0.65 -21.58
C TRP A 294 -14.40 -1.45 -21.90
N ALA A 295 -14.50 -2.55 -22.67
CA ALA A 295 -13.35 -3.38 -23.05
C ALA A 295 -12.32 -2.57 -23.85
N LYS A 296 -12.79 -1.69 -24.75
CA LYS A 296 -11.95 -0.76 -25.51
C LYS A 296 -11.21 0.21 -24.61
N ALA A 297 -11.87 0.78 -23.61
CA ALA A 297 -11.23 1.65 -22.62
C ALA A 297 -10.14 0.90 -21.82
N GLN A 298 -10.40 -0.36 -21.42
CA GLN A 298 -9.42 -1.17 -20.72
C GLN A 298 -8.20 -1.50 -21.59
N LYS A 299 -8.42 -1.77 -22.87
CA LYS A 299 -7.33 -1.97 -23.84
C LYS A 299 -6.46 -0.71 -23.96
N VAL A 300 -7.07 0.47 -24.07
CA VAL A 300 -6.34 1.75 -24.12
C VAL A 300 -5.47 1.94 -22.89
N HIS A 301 -5.98 1.60 -21.70
CA HIS A 301 -5.16 1.63 -20.49
C HIS A 301 -3.94 0.72 -20.60
N MET A 302 -4.12 -0.54 -21.00
CA MET A 302 -3.00 -1.50 -21.17
C MET A 302 -1.99 -1.06 -22.24
N ASP A 303 -2.44 -0.40 -23.30
CA ASP A 303 -1.57 0.14 -24.36
C ASP A 303 -0.60 1.19 -23.81
N GLU A 304 -1.01 1.98 -22.81
CA GLU A 304 -0.16 3.01 -22.19
C GLU A 304 0.80 2.48 -21.13
N ARG A 305 0.58 1.27 -20.59
CA ARG A 305 1.37 0.72 -19.47
C ARG A 305 2.65 0.04 -19.94
N SER A 306 3.62 -0.10 -19.02
CA SER A 306 4.78 -0.97 -19.24
C SER A 306 4.32 -2.43 -19.25
N PRO A 307 4.62 -3.22 -20.31
CA PRO A 307 4.32 -4.65 -20.34
C PRO A 307 5.03 -5.42 -19.22
N THR A 308 6.28 -5.06 -18.90
CA THR A 308 7.06 -5.61 -17.78
C THR A 308 6.32 -5.40 -16.47
N ALA A 309 5.94 -4.15 -16.18
CA ALA A 309 5.23 -3.77 -14.97
C ALA A 309 3.89 -4.49 -14.82
N MET A 310 3.11 -4.60 -15.91
CA MET A 310 1.86 -5.36 -15.90
C MET A 310 2.09 -6.84 -15.60
N ALA A 311 3.13 -7.46 -16.17
CA ALA A 311 3.42 -8.85 -15.92
C ALA A 311 3.84 -9.10 -14.45
N VAL A 312 4.67 -8.21 -13.89
CA VAL A 312 5.03 -8.24 -12.46
C VAL A 312 3.79 -8.02 -11.57
N ALA A 313 2.91 -7.08 -11.92
CA ALA A 313 1.67 -6.81 -11.19
C ALA A 313 0.73 -8.04 -11.14
N LEU A 314 0.56 -8.73 -12.27
CA LEU A 314 -0.26 -9.94 -12.33
C LEU A 314 0.32 -11.07 -11.46
N GLU A 315 1.63 -11.30 -11.52
CA GLU A 315 2.29 -12.30 -10.68
C GLU A 315 2.26 -11.92 -9.19
N GLY A 316 2.46 -10.65 -8.85
CA GLY A 316 2.31 -10.13 -7.49
C GLY A 316 0.89 -10.36 -6.94
N TYR A 317 -0.13 -10.04 -7.74
CA TYR A 317 -1.54 -10.31 -7.40
C TYR A 317 -1.79 -11.82 -7.17
N LYS A 318 -1.33 -12.70 -8.07
CA LYS A 318 -1.49 -14.15 -7.92
C LYS A 318 -0.80 -14.68 -6.66
N LYS A 319 0.41 -14.20 -6.35
CA LYS A 319 1.14 -14.57 -5.13
C LYS A 319 0.37 -14.14 -3.88
N ALA A 320 -0.17 -12.92 -3.87
CA ALA A 320 -0.99 -12.43 -2.76
C ALA A 320 -2.30 -13.21 -2.61
N LYS A 321 -2.98 -13.52 -3.72
CA LYS A 321 -4.20 -14.34 -3.74
C LYS A 321 -3.96 -15.75 -3.23
N LYS A 322 -2.83 -16.35 -3.56
CA LYS A 322 -2.43 -17.69 -3.08
C LYS A 322 -2.00 -17.68 -1.61
N SER A 323 -1.26 -16.66 -1.17
CA SER A 323 -0.72 -16.61 0.19
C SER A 323 -1.77 -16.18 1.21
N GLN A 324 -2.67 -15.28 0.82
CA GLN A 324 -3.64 -14.59 1.69
C GLN A 324 -2.98 -14.01 2.95
N ARG A 325 -1.77 -13.47 2.79
CA ARG A 325 -0.90 -13.05 3.88
C ARG A 325 -0.24 -11.71 3.57
N LEU A 326 -0.60 -10.68 4.35
CA LEU A 326 -0.04 -9.34 4.19
C LEU A 326 1.48 -9.30 4.39
N ASP A 327 2.00 -10.05 5.38
CA ASP A 327 3.45 -10.17 5.62
C ASP A 327 4.17 -10.68 4.37
N ARG A 328 3.62 -11.72 3.72
CA ARG A 328 4.18 -12.28 2.48
C ARG A 328 4.05 -11.33 1.30
N THR A 329 2.97 -10.56 1.22
CA THR A 329 2.80 -9.56 0.17
C THR A 329 3.83 -8.45 0.32
N LEU A 330 4.00 -7.88 1.52
CA LEU A 330 4.99 -6.81 1.71
C LEU A 330 6.45 -7.30 1.52
N GLU A 331 6.72 -8.58 1.83
CA GLU A 331 8.02 -9.19 1.46
C GLU A 331 8.23 -9.22 -0.06
N ASN A 332 7.20 -9.62 -0.82
CA ASN A 332 7.25 -9.58 -2.27
C ASN A 332 7.39 -8.14 -2.78
N ASP A 333 6.72 -7.18 -2.14
CA ASP A 333 6.84 -5.76 -2.48
C ASP A 333 8.28 -5.27 -2.25
N MET A 334 8.97 -5.74 -1.21
CA MET A 334 10.39 -5.41 -1.00
C MET A 334 11.31 -6.03 -2.05
N SER A 335 11.09 -7.29 -2.45
CA SER A 335 11.82 -7.90 -3.57
C SER A 335 11.58 -7.12 -4.86
N MET A 336 10.33 -6.71 -5.10
CA MET A 336 9.93 -5.93 -6.27
C MET A 336 10.56 -4.53 -6.27
N ALA A 337 10.54 -3.81 -5.14
CA ALA A 337 11.20 -2.53 -4.98
C ALA A 337 12.71 -2.63 -5.23
N THR A 338 13.34 -3.68 -4.72
CA THR A 338 14.76 -3.98 -4.96
C THR A 338 15.03 -4.23 -6.44
N ALA A 339 14.19 -5.02 -7.11
CA ALA A 339 14.35 -5.32 -8.52
C ALA A 339 14.15 -4.09 -9.40
N PHE A 340 13.14 -3.25 -9.16
CA PHE A 340 12.90 -2.06 -9.99
C PHE A 340 13.86 -0.90 -9.70
N SER A 341 14.28 -0.71 -8.44
CA SER A 341 15.04 0.47 -8.01
C SER A 341 16.52 0.19 -7.76
N GLY A 342 16.91 -1.08 -7.69
CA GLY A 342 18.27 -1.49 -7.36
C GLY A 342 19.29 -1.22 -8.48
N PRO A 343 20.59 -1.29 -8.16
CA PRO A 343 21.66 -1.09 -9.12
C PRO A 343 21.76 -2.21 -10.18
N LYS A 344 21.24 -3.41 -9.86
CA LYS A 344 21.21 -4.59 -10.75
C LYS A 344 19.80 -4.87 -11.29
N ARG A 345 19.00 -3.82 -11.49
CA ARG A 345 17.62 -3.96 -11.96
C ARG A 345 17.54 -4.68 -13.32
N PRO A 346 16.58 -5.60 -13.50
CA PRO A 346 16.39 -6.32 -14.76
C PRO A 346 15.69 -5.47 -15.83
N SER A 347 15.08 -4.33 -15.46
CA SER A 347 14.44 -3.39 -16.39
C SER A 347 14.63 -1.95 -15.94
N ASP A 348 14.78 -1.04 -16.91
CA ASP A 348 14.83 0.41 -16.73
C ASP A 348 13.44 1.08 -16.78
N ASP A 349 12.36 0.30 -16.92
CA ASP A 349 11.00 0.83 -17.09
C ASP A 349 10.59 1.77 -15.95
N PHE A 350 10.94 1.48 -14.71
CA PHE A 350 10.59 2.35 -13.58
C PHE A 350 11.23 3.74 -13.72
N LEU A 351 12.53 3.80 -14.00
CA LEU A 351 13.24 5.07 -14.17
C LEU A 351 12.73 5.83 -15.41
N THR A 352 12.47 5.10 -16.49
CA THR A 352 11.92 5.64 -17.75
C THR A 352 10.53 6.24 -17.52
N GLY A 353 9.64 5.49 -16.87
CA GLY A 353 8.27 5.89 -16.60
C GLY A 353 8.17 7.06 -15.64
N VAL A 354 8.89 7.04 -14.51
CA VAL A 354 8.92 8.17 -13.57
C VAL A 354 9.47 9.42 -14.24
N THR A 355 10.57 9.31 -14.99
CA THR A 355 11.15 10.46 -15.68
C THR A 355 10.17 11.04 -16.70
N HIS A 356 9.52 10.19 -17.50
CA HIS A 356 8.59 10.62 -18.51
C HIS A 356 7.30 11.22 -17.91
N VAL A 357 6.65 10.53 -16.97
CA VAL A 357 5.31 10.90 -16.49
C VAL A 357 5.36 12.03 -15.45
N LEU A 358 6.39 12.07 -14.59
CA LEU A 358 6.43 12.95 -13.41
C LEU A 358 7.48 14.08 -13.48
N ILE A 359 8.53 13.91 -14.29
CA ILE A 359 9.66 14.86 -14.35
C ILE A 359 9.64 15.68 -15.64
N ASP A 360 9.57 15.03 -16.80
CA ASP A 360 9.71 15.68 -18.10
C ASP A 360 8.37 16.26 -18.60
N LYS A 361 8.30 17.58 -18.71
CA LYS A 361 7.13 18.27 -19.26
C LYS A 361 6.98 18.05 -20.78
N LYS A 362 8.02 17.59 -21.49
CA LYS A 362 7.98 17.25 -22.93
C LYS A 362 7.27 15.93 -23.22
N ALA A 363 6.97 15.12 -22.21
CA ALA A 363 6.07 13.97 -22.35
C ALA A 363 4.70 14.31 -22.96
N LYS A 364 4.30 15.58 -22.97
CA LYS A 364 3.09 16.03 -23.68
C LYS A 364 3.10 15.77 -25.19
N THR A 365 4.25 15.62 -25.84
CA THR A 365 4.36 15.34 -27.29
C THR A 365 4.59 13.86 -27.62
N GLN A 366 4.96 13.04 -26.63
CA GLN A 366 5.08 11.58 -26.77
C GLN A 366 4.21 10.95 -25.68
N PRO A 367 2.97 10.52 -25.98
CA PRO A 367 2.00 10.15 -24.94
C PRO A 367 2.37 8.89 -24.15
N ARG A 368 3.31 8.09 -24.68
CA ARG A 368 3.73 6.80 -24.11
C ARG A 368 5.24 6.75 -23.86
N PRO A 369 5.70 6.36 -22.66
CA PRO A 369 7.12 6.16 -22.39
C PRO A 369 7.74 5.09 -23.29
N SER A 370 9.03 5.20 -23.55
CA SER A 370 9.79 4.23 -24.33
C SER A 370 10.16 3.01 -23.49
N TRP A 371 9.16 2.19 -23.18
CA TRP A 371 9.31 0.95 -22.40
C TRP A 371 10.30 -0.02 -23.06
N SER A 372 10.95 -0.86 -22.25
CA SER A 372 11.88 -1.91 -22.70
C SER A 372 11.19 -2.89 -23.65
N LEU A 373 9.93 -3.25 -23.36
CA LEU A 373 9.06 -4.02 -24.24
C LEU A 373 8.07 -3.10 -24.95
N ALA A 374 8.09 -3.15 -26.29
CA ALA A 374 7.33 -2.22 -27.11
C ALA A 374 5.81 -2.44 -27.04
N THR A 375 5.30 -3.66 -26.86
CA THR A 375 3.85 -3.94 -26.91
C THR A 375 3.43 -4.96 -25.86
N PRO A 376 2.19 -4.88 -25.31
CA PRO A 376 1.64 -5.93 -24.45
C PRO A 376 1.36 -7.26 -25.18
N SER A 377 1.24 -7.21 -26.51
CA SER A 377 0.98 -8.37 -27.38
C SER A 377 2.25 -9.09 -27.88
N GLY A 378 3.44 -8.53 -27.61
CA GLY A 378 4.73 -9.12 -27.96
C GLY A 378 5.14 -10.27 -27.03
N PRO A 379 6.35 -10.83 -27.19
CA PRO A 379 6.86 -11.84 -26.25
C PRO A 379 6.83 -11.27 -24.82
N SER A 380 6.06 -11.91 -23.95
CA SER A 380 6.03 -11.57 -22.53
C SER A 380 7.24 -12.16 -21.82
N ILE A 381 7.68 -11.49 -20.76
CA ILE A 381 8.61 -12.10 -19.81
C ILE A 381 7.92 -13.33 -19.22
N GLU A 382 8.55 -14.49 -19.31
CA GLU A 382 7.98 -15.74 -18.81
C GLU A 382 7.75 -15.64 -17.29
N PRO A 383 6.67 -16.23 -16.73
CA PRO A 383 6.41 -16.18 -15.30
C PRO A 383 7.61 -16.64 -14.45
N SER A 384 8.35 -17.66 -14.90
CA SER A 384 9.56 -18.12 -14.21
C SER A 384 10.66 -17.05 -14.14
N GLU A 385 10.84 -16.27 -15.20
CA GLU A 385 11.82 -15.18 -15.26
C GLU A 385 11.39 -14.00 -14.38
N ILE A 386 10.09 -13.71 -14.33
CA ILE A 386 9.54 -12.71 -13.39
C ILE A 386 9.82 -13.13 -11.95
N LEU A 387 9.54 -14.39 -11.62
CA LEU A 387 9.76 -14.93 -10.27
C LEU A 387 11.22 -14.86 -9.85
N SER A 388 12.16 -15.21 -10.75
CA SER A 388 13.59 -15.15 -10.45
C SER A 388 14.13 -13.71 -10.40
N SER A 389 13.55 -12.78 -11.15
CA SER A 389 14.11 -11.43 -11.31
C SER A 389 13.48 -10.38 -10.39
N PHE A 390 12.19 -10.52 -10.07
CA PHE A 390 11.42 -9.53 -9.29
C PHE A 390 10.95 -10.04 -7.93
N PHE A 391 10.92 -11.36 -7.73
CA PHE A 391 10.43 -11.97 -6.47
C PHE A 391 11.44 -12.92 -5.83
N SER A 392 12.73 -12.78 -6.17
CA SER A 392 13.77 -13.60 -5.56
C SER A 392 13.93 -13.24 -4.06
N PRO A 393 14.00 -14.24 -3.17
CA PRO A 393 14.26 -14.04 -1.75
C PRO A 393 15.71 -13.64 -1.46
N ASP A 394 16.64 -13.83 -2.40
CA ASP A 394 18.08 -13.49 -2.26
C ASP A 394 18.35 -11.97 -2.39
N ALA A 395 17.28 -11.16 -2.35
CA ALA A 395 17.38 -9.72 -2.39
C ALA A 395 18.07 -9.21 -1.11
N PRO A 396 19.17 -8.42 -1.21
CA PRO A 396 20.01 -8.05 -0.06
C PRO A 396 19.30 -7.22 1.03
N HIS A 397 18.06 -6.78 0.81
CA HIS A 397 17.28 -5.99 1.76
C HIS A 397 16.09 -6.76 2.39
N ALA A 398 15.86 -8.01 2.00
CA ALA A 398 14.77 -8.83 2.54
C ALA A 398 14.91 -9.12 4.06
N GLU A 399 16.15 -9.23 4.57
CA GLU A 399 16.39 -9.53 5.99
C GLU A 399 15.89 -8.43 6.94
N HIS A 400 16.11 -7.15 6.60
CA HIS A 400 15.69 -6.02 7.44
C HIS A 400 14.19 -5.75 7.37
N PHE A 401 13.55 -6.09 6.25
CA PHE A 401 12.10 -5.95 6.08
C PHE A 401 11.33 -6.88 7.05
N ARG A 402 11.83 -8.10 7.26
CA ARG A 402 11.19 -9.08 8.16
C ARG A 402 11.30 -8.76 9.64
N ARG A 403 12.11 -7.77 10.07
CA ARG A 403 12.32 -7.45 11.49
C ARG A 403 11.03 -7.24 12.27
N PHE A 404 10.00 -6.68 11.64
CA PHE A 404 8.72 -6.42 12.31
C PHE A 404 7.60 -7.41 11.93
N GLY A 405 7.88 -8.41 11.09
CA GLY A 405 6.96 -9.50 10.78
C GLY A 405 7.05 -10.65 11.80
N LEU A 406 6.06 -11.54 11.81
CA LEU A 406 6.17 -12.80 12.55
C LEU A 406 7.33 -13.65 11.99
N PRO A 407 8.02 -14.44 12.83
CA PRO A 407 9.14 -15.25 12.40
C PRO A 407 8.75 -16.27 11.32
N SER A 408 9.58 -16.35 10.29
CA SER A 408 9.45 -17.27 9.16
C SER A 408 10.18 -18.60 9.41
N GLU A 409 9.78 -19.67 8.71
CA GLU A 409 10.48 -20.98 8.82
C GLU A 409 11.97 -20.85 8.52
N TRP A 410 12.36 -20.05 7.53
CA TRP A 410 13.75 -19.82 7.16
C TRP A 410 14.56 -19.10 8.25
N GLU A 411 13.98 -18.10 8.93
CA GLU A 411 14.66 -17.39 10.03
C GLU A 411 14.91 -18.33 11.22
N ILE A 412 13.91 -19.16 11.55
CA ILE A 412 14.01 -20.16 12.61
C ILE A 412 15.04 -21.24 12.24
N MET A 413 15.02 -21.71 10.98
CA MET A 413 16.02 -22.63 10.44
C MET A 413 17.42 -22.05 10.59
N GLY A 414 17.67 -20.85 10.06
CA GLY A 414 18.99 -20.23 10.07
C GLY A 414 19.54 -19.95 11.47
N MET A 415 18.67 -19.67 12.45
CA MET A 415 19.07 -19.56 13.85
C MET A 415 19.45 -20.91 14.48
N ILE A 416 18.76 -22.00 14.12
CA ILE A 416 19.03 -23.36 14.61
C ILE A 416 20.27 -23.96 13.93
N THR A 417 20.43 -23.77 12.62
CA THR A 417 21.54 -24.33 11.83
C THR A 417 22.81 -23.48 11.90
N GLY A 418 22.72 -22.26 12.43
CA GLY A 418 23.85 -21.33 12.50
C GLY A 418 24.17 -20.63 11.18
N GLU A 419 23.33 -20.80 10.15
CA GLU A 419 23.51 -20.19 8.83
C GLU A 419 23.25 -18.67 8.81
N ARG A 420 22.56 -18.14 9.84
CA ARG A 420 22.26 -16.71 9.93
C ARG A 420 23.36 -15.93 10.65
N PRO A 421 23.81 -14.76 10.14
CA PRO A 421 24.78 -13.90 10.82
C PRO A 421 24.37 -13.56 12.27
N GLY A 422 25.30 -13.70 13.20
CA GLY A 422 25.05 -13.47 14.63
C GLY A 422 24.51 -14.70 15.38
N SER A 423 24.06 -15.76 14.70
CA SER A 423 23.76 -17.05 15.35
C SER A 423 25.03 -17.57 16.01
N GLY A 424 24.96 -17.85 17.30
CA GLY A 424 26.13 -18.34 18.04
C GLY A 424 26.53 -19.74 17.55
N ALA A 425 27.74 -20.19 17.88
CA ALA A 425 28.24 -21.52 17.51
C ALA A 425 27.58 -22.70 18.27
N PHE A 426 26.54 -22.43 19.07
CA PHE A 426 25.94 -23.40 20.00
C PHE A 426 24.52 -23.75 19.58
N LYS A 427 24.15 -25.03 19.76
CA LYS A 427 22.78 -25.49 19.56
C LYS A 427 21.83 -24.80 20.54
N LEU A 428 20.63 -24.47 20.08
CA LEU A 428 19.60 -23.78 20.87
C LEU A 428 18.55 -24.77 21.38
N LYS A 429 18.08 -24.56 22.61
CA LYS A 429 16.83 -25.14 23.12
C LYS A 429 15.64 -24.30 22.66
N GLU A 430 14.44 -24.86 22.77
CA GLU A 430 13.20 -24.20 22.35
C GLU A 430 13.00 -22.83 23.01
N ASP A 431 13.10 -22.75 24.33
CA ASP A 431 12.84 -21.49 25.04
C ASP A 431 13.92 -20.43 24.75
N GLU A 432 15.19 -20.85 24.57
CA GLU A 432 16.30 -19.95 24.17
C GLU A 432 16.08 -19.37 22.76
N LEU A 433 15.58 -20.20 21.84
CA LEU A 433 15.26 -19.74 20.50
C LEU A 433 14.06 -18.78 20.51
N VAL A 434 13.01 -19.09 21.26
CA VAL A 434 11.84 -18.22 21.41
C VAL A 434 12.26 -16.86 21.95
N GLU A 435 13.02 -16.82 23.05
CA GLU A 435 13.51 -15.58 23.65
C GLU A 435 14.32 -14.76 22.65
N ARG A 436 15.30 -15.39 21.98
CA ARG A 436 16.16 -14.73 21.00
C ARG A 436 15.40 -14.18 19.79
N VAL A 437 14.39 -14.91 19.32
CA VAL A 437 13.52 -14.44 18.23
C VAL A 437 12.71 -13.23 18.68
N LEU A 438 12.12 -13.28 19.89
CA LEU A 438 11.35 -12.15 20.43
C LEU A 438 12.22 -10.90 20.61
N GLU A 439 13.45 -11.05 21.09
CA GLU A 439 14.42 -9.95 21.23
C GLU A 439 14.82 -9.34 19.87
N ASP A 440 15.17 -10.18 18.88
CA ASP A 440 15.56 -9.72 17.54
C ASP A 440 14.41 -8.95 16.85
N LYS A 441 13.17 -9.39 17.08
CA LYS A 441 11.94 -8.76 16.58
C LYS A 441 11.48 -7.55 17.40
N GLY A 442 12.02 -7.37 18.61
CA GLY A 442 11.55 -6.37 19.58
C GLY A 442 10.16 -6.65 20.16
N ASP A 443 9.68 -7.90 20.05
CA ASP A 443 8.36 -8.36 20.48
C ASP A 443 8.37 -8.89 21.91
N VAL A 444 9.05 -8.18 22.81
CA VAL A 444 9.29 -8.60 24.20
C VAL A 444 8.13 -8.26 25.17
N ALA A 445 7.08 -7.60 24.68
CA ALA A 445 5.91 -7.24 25.48
C ALA A 445 4.63 -7.05 24.63
N GLY A 446 3.48 -7.15 25.30
CA GLY A 446 2.17 -6.91 24.71
C GLY A 446 1.64 -8.06 23.82
N PRO A 447 0.49 -7.87 23.16
CA PRO A 447 -0.20 -8.96 22.44
C PRO A 447 0.62 -9.63 21.32
N ARG A 448 1.64 -8.93 20.80
CA ARG A 448 2.47 -9.42 19.70
C ARG A 448 3.50 -10.45 20.15
N GLN A 449 3.93 -10.40 21.41
CA GLN A 449 4.82 -11.40 22.00
C GLN A 449 4.21 -12.80 21.89
N ALA A 450 2.95 -12.95 22.32
CA ALA A 450 2.24 -14.23 22.30
C ALA A 450 2.05 -14.78 20.88
N GLU A 451 1.82 -13.91 19.89
CA GLU A 451 1.68 -14.34 18.50
C GLU A 451 3.01 -14.79 17.87
N ALA A 452 4.09 -14.06 18.15
CA ALA A 452 5.43 -14.42 17.69
C ALA A 452 5.87 -15.73 18.33
N GLU A 453 5.67 -15.91 19.63
CA GLU A 453 5.93 -17.16 20.34
C GLU A 453 5.13 -18.33 19.75
N ALA A 454 3.82 -18.17 19.59
CA ALA A 454 2.95 -19.20 19.01
C ALA A 454 3.42 -19.58 17.59
N ARG A 455 3.88 -18.60 16.81
CA ARG A 455 4.44 -18.84 15.48
C ARG A 455 5.73 -19.66 15.52
N VAL A 456 6.67 -19.32 16.41
CA VAL A 456 7.92 -20.10 16.58
C VAL A 456 7.59 -21.54 16.94
N ARG A 457 6.76 -21.76 17.98
CA ARG A 457 6.41 -23.10 18.45
C ARG A 457 5.73 -23.94 17.36
N ALA A 458 4.82 -23.35 16.58
CA ALA A 458 4.18 -24.03 15.45
C ALA A 458 5.17 -24.43 14.33
N ILE A 459 6.23 -23.64 14.10
CA ILE A 459 7.29 -23.99 13.15
C ILE A 459 8.12 -25.15 13.71
N LEU A 460 8.52 -25.08 14.97
CA LEU A 460 9.33 -26.12 15.62
C LEU A 460 8.63 -27.47 15.64
N GLU A 461 7.34 -27.49 15.98
CA GLU A 461 6.53 -28.70 15.97
C GLU A 461 6.52 -29.39 14.60
N LYS A 462 6.51 -28.61 13.52
CA LYS A 462 6.44 -29.11 12.15
C LYS A 462 7.80 -29.45 11.54
N ARG A 463 8.85 -28.72 11.91
CA ARG A 463 10.14 -28.68 11.19
C ARG A 463 11.34 -29.09 12.02
N CYS A 464 11.17 -29.35 13.32
CA CYS A 464 12.30 -29.68 14.19
C CYS A 464 12.07 -30.95 14.99
N SER A 465 13.18 -31.59 15.37
CA SER A 465 13.24 -32.64 16.38
C SER A 465 14.12 -32.20 17.53
N LYS A 466 13.88 -32.76 18.72
CA LYS A 466 14.69 -32.53 19.91
C LYS A 466 15.61 -33.72 20.13
N ASP A 467 16.89 -33.47 20.39
CA ASP A 467 17.79 -34.54 20.84
C ASP A 467 17.57 -34.87 22.33
N ARG A 468 18.35 -35.83 22.84
CA ARG A 468 18.22 -36.34 24.22
C ARG A 468 18.43 -35.26 25.28
N ASP A 469 19.15 -34.20 24.95
CA ASP A 469 19.48 -33.11 25.86
C ASP A 469 18.55 -31.88 25.65
N GLY A 470 17.58 -32.01 24.75
CA GLY A 470 16.54 -31.03 24.47
C GLY A 470 16.93 -29.97 23.44
N TYR A 471 18.05 -30.14 22.73
CA TYR A 471 18.48 -29.21 21.69
C TYR A 471 17.72 -29.45 20.38
N LEU A 472 17.42 -28.35 19.69
CA LEU A 472 16.71 -28.37 18.43
C LEU A 472 17.62 -28.82 17.28
N ASN A 473 17.09 -29.69 16.43
CA ASN A 473 17.66 -30.07 15.15
C ASN A 473 16.62 -29.82 14.06
N TRP A 474 17.01 -29.15 12.99
CA TRP A 474 16.14 -28.92 11.84
C TRP A 474 16.01 -30.20 11.00
N ASN A 475 14.79 -30.54 10.59
CA ASN A 475 14.46 -31.77 9.85
C ASN A 475 14.44 -31.57 8.33
#